data_AF-A0A9X4APC8-F1
#
_entry.id   AF-A0A9X4APC8-F1
#
_cell.length_a   1.000
_cell.length_b   1.000
_cell.length_c   1.000
_cell.angle_alpha   90.00
_cell.angle_beta   90.00
_cell.angle_gamma   90.00
#
_symmetry.space_group_name_H-M   'P 1'
#
loop_
_entity.id
_entity.type
_entity.pdbx_description
1 polymer ?
#
loop_
_entity_poly.entity_id
_entity_poly.type
_entity_poly.pdbx_seq_one_letter_code
_entity_poly.pdbx_strand_id
1 'polypeptide(L)'
;MKKVEAIIKPFKLDEVKDALAEVGIQGMTVTEVKGFGRTGGKKEVYRGSAYVVDFVPKVKLDIVVPDHMVQSVIDAIEKSAKTGRIGDGKIFVVPVDEAVRIRTGERGEDAI
;
A
#
# COMPACT_ATOMS: atom_id res chain seq x y z
N MET A 1 15.09 9.26 5.59
CA MET A 1 14.26 8.32 4.80
C MET A 1 12.88 8.18 5.44
N LYS A 2 11.88 7.82 4.64
CA LYS A 2 10.54 7.47 5.13
C LYS A 2 10.05 6.16 4.53
N LYS A 3 9.19 5.47 5.26
CA LYS A 3 8.37 4.38 4.73
C LYS A 3 7.01 4.93 4.32
N VAL A 4 6.66 4.77 3.05
CA VAL A 4 5.31 4.95 2.54
C VAL A 4 4.60 3.61 2.63
N GLU A 5 3.58 3.53 3.50
CA GLU A 5 2.74 2.35 3.68
C GLU A 5 1.36 2.63 3.08
N ALA A 6 0.98 1.91 2.03
CA ALA A 6 -0.29 2.11 1.34
C ALA A 6 -1.18 0.87 1.42
N ILE A 7 -2.42 1.02 1.87
CA ILE A 7 -3.42 -0.05 1.87
C ILE A 7 -4.43 0.26 0.78
N ILE A 8 -4.52 -0.58 -0.25
CA ILE A 8 -5.33 -0.34 -1.45
C ILE A 8 -6.27 -1.51 -1.78
N LYS A 9 -7.16 -1.31 -2.75
CA LYS A 9 -7.95 -2.40 -3.36
C LYS A 9 -7.03 -3.34 -4.15
N PRO A 10 -7.18 -4.69 -4.03
CA PRO A 10 -6.27 -5.63 -4.68
C PRO A 10 -6.12 -5.47 -6.19
N PHE A 11 -7.22 -5.22 -6.92
CA PHE A 11 -7.19 -5.08 -8.38
C PHE A 11 -6.45 -3.82 -8.87
N LYS A 12 -6.11 -2.88 -7.98
CA LYS A 12 -5.32 -1.68 -8.32
C LYS A 12 -3.81 -1.90 -8.23
N LEU A 13 -3.36 -3.08 -7.78
CA LEU A 13 -1.94 -3.33 -7.54
C LEU A 13 -1.08 -3.12 -8.79
N ASP A 14 -1.49 -3.64 -9.94
CA ASP A 14 -0.71 -3.51 -11.17
C ASP A 14 -0.62 -2.05 -11.64
N GLU A 15 -1.73 -1.31 -11.64
CA GLU A 15 -1.73 0.12 -11.99
C GLU A 15 -0.83 0.94 -11.04
N VAL A 16 -0.84 0.63 -9.75
CA VAL A 16 0.01 1.30 -8.75
C VAL A 16 1.48 0.95 -8.96
N LYS A 17 1.79 -0.31 -9.27
CA LYS A 17 3.16 -0.77 -9.58
C LYS A 17 3.73 -0.04 -10.78
N ASP A 18 2.96 0.09 -11.85
CA ASP A 18 3.40 0.77 -13.07
C ASP A 18 3.61 2.28 -12.83
N ALA A 19 2.68 2.94 -12.11
CA ALA A 19 2.82 4.35 -11.74
C ALA A 19 4.04 4.61 -10.83
N LEU A 20 4.37 3.68 -9.93
CA LEU A 20 5.56 3.77 -9.09
C LEU A 20 6.85 3.60 -9.90
N ALA A 21 6.85 2.73 -10.92
CA ALA A 21 7.99 2.57 -11.82
C ALA A 21 8.26 3.83 -12.64
N GLU A 22 7.22 4.55 -13.10
CA GLU A 22 7.35 5.82 -13.83
C GLU A 22 8.03 6.92 -12.99
N VAL A 23 7.86 6.90 -11.66
CA VAL A 23 8.54 7.83 -10.74
C VAL A 23 9.85 7.28 -10.19
N GLY A 24 10.39 6.20 -10.77
CA GLY A 24 11.71 5.65 -10.45
C GLY A 24 11.75 4.68 -9.26
N ILE A 25 10.62 4.22 -8.74
CA ILE A 25 10.56 3.23 -7.67
C ILE A 25 10.51 1.83 -8.26
N GLN A 26 11.57 1.05 -8.02
CA GLN A 26 11.71 -0.31 -8.57
C GLN A 26 11.52 -1.41 -7.53
N GLY A 27 11.54 -1.07 -6.24
CA GLY A 27 11.41 -2.02 -5.13
C GLY A 27 10.22 -1.70 -4.23
N MET A 28 9.43 -2.73 -3.90
CA MET A 28 8.37 -2.65 -2.91
C MET A 28 8.13 -4.01 -2.26
N THR A 29 7.60 -4.03 -1.04
CA THR A 29 7.08 -5.25 -0.43
C THR A 29 5.56 -5.20 -0.44
N VAL A 30 4.94 -6.33 -0.78
CA VAL A 30 3.48 -6.46 -0.86
C VAL A 30 3.01 -7.50 0.15
N THR A 31 1.94 -7.19 0.89
CA THR A 31 1.32 -8.11 1.86
C THR A 31 -0.19 -8.10 1.69
N GLU A 32 -0.80 -9.28 1.62
CA GLU A 32 -2.25 -9.41 1.66
C GLU A 32 -2.78 -9.18 3.08
N VAL A 33 -3.77 -8.29 3.21
CA VAL A 33 -4.36 -7.95 4.51
C VAL A 33 -5.88 -7.90 4.42
N LYS A 34 -6.51 -7.86 5.59
CA LYS A 34 -7.96 -7.75 5.74
C LYS A 34 -8.29 -6.42 6.39
N GLY A 35 -9.11 -5.59 5.73
CA GLY A 35 -9.51 -4.27 6.22
C GLY A 35 -10.93 -4.27 6.77
N PHE A 36 -11.13 -3.59 7.90
CA PHE A 36 -12.45 -3.31 8.49
C PHE A 36 -12.70 -1.79 8.46
N GLY A 37 -13.96 -1.36 8.28
CA GLY A 37 -14.30 0.08 8.30
C GLY A 37 -15.68 0.41 7.74
N ARG A 38 -15.87 1.66 7.29
CA ARG A 38 -17.15 2.18 6.72
C ARG A 38 -17.71 1.38 5.54
N THR A 39 -16.92 0.47 4.98
CA THR A 39 -17.36 -0.51 3.98
C THR A 39 -18.36 -1.53 4.54
N GLY A 40 -18.66 -1.48 5.85
CA GLY A 40 -19.88 -1.99 6.50
C GLY A 40 -20.35 -3.34 6.00
N GLY A 41 -19.95 -4.40 6.71
CA GLY A 41 -20.18 -5.79 6.33
C GLY A 41 -21.55 -6.02 5.71
N LYS A 42 -21.56 -6.25 4.40
CA LYS A 42 -22.74 -6.77 3.74
C LYS A 42 -23.05 -8.10 4.43
N LYS A 43 -24.27 -8.24 4.96
CA LYS A 43 -24.78 -9.54 5.38
C LYS A 43 -24.93 -10.38 4.11
N GLU A 44 -23.95 -11.24 3.84
CA GLU A 44 -24.07 -12.22 2.78
C GLU A 44 -24.71 -13.47 3.37
N VAL A 45 -25.81 -13.91 2.77
CA VAL A 45 -26.49 -15.16 3.17
C VAL A 45 -25.81 -16.29 2.43
N TYR A 46 -25.10 -17.17 3.15
CA TYR A 46 -24.53 -18.39 2.59
C TYR A 46 -25.26 -19.60 3.18
N ARG A 47 -25.93 -20.38 2.33
CA ARG A 47 -26.70 -21.59 2.71
C ARG A 47 -27.69 -21.37 3.87
N GLY A 48 -28.44 -20.26 3.84
CA GLY A 48 -29.50 -19.98 4.82
C GLY A 48 -29.00 -19.47 6.18
N SER A 49 -27.70 -19.28 6.37
CA SER A 49 -27.12 -18.59 7.52
C SER A 49 -26.56 -17.23 7.10
N ALA A 50 -26.92 -16.16 7.80
CA ALA A 50 -26.38 -14.83 7.55
C ALA A 50 -24.96 -14.74 8.12
N TYR A 51 -23.96 -14.60 7.26
CA TYR A 51 -22.60 -14.27 7.68
C TYR A 51 -22.40 -12.77 7.53
N VAL A 52 -21.96 -12.13 8.61
CA VAL A 52 -21.48 -10.74 8.55
C VAL A 52 -20.07 -10.80 8.00
N VAL A 53 -19.86 -10.31 6.78
CA VAL A 53 -18.50 -10.19 6.22
C VAL A 53 -17.87 -8.95 6.84
N ASP A 54 -17.26 -9.11 8.02
CA ASP A 54 -16.65 -7.98 8.73
C ASP A 54 -15.44 -7.42 7.97
N PHE A 55 -14.64 -8.28 7.36
CA PHE A 55 -13.38 -7.89 6.75
C PHE A 55 -13.40 -8.01 5.23
N VAL A 56 -12.88 -6.99 4.55
CA VAL A 56 -12.72 -6.94 3.09
C VAL A 56 -11.24 -7.13 2.74
N PRO A 57 -10.88 -8.00 1.76
CA PRO A 57 -9.51 -8.14 1.29
C PRO A 57 -8.92 -6.81 0.80
N LYS A 58 -7.65 -6.59 1.13
CA LYS A 58 -6.83 -5.44 0.74
C LYS A 58 -5.41 -5.90 0.46
N VAL A 59 -4.67 -5.05 -0.23
CA VAL A 59 -3.23 -5.20 -0.40
C VAL A 59 -2.54 -4.06 0.33
N LYS A 60 -1.51 -4.38 1.11
CA LYS A 60 -0.63 -3.41 1.74
C LYS A 60 0.70 -3.37 0.99
N LEU A 61 1.15 -2.18 0.62
CA LEU A 61 2.43 -1.90 0.00
C LEU A 61 3.30 -1.19 1.03
N ASP A 62 4.52 -1.67 1.20
CA ASP A 62 5.55 -1.07 2.04
C ASP A 62 6.74 -0.67 1.14
N ILE A 63 7.03 0.63 1.10
CA ILE A 63 8.06 1.22 0.23
C ILE A 63 8.91 2.17 1.09
N VAL A 64 10.23 2.01 1.12
CA VAL A 64 11.14 2.94 1.80
C VAL A 64 11.81 3.81 0.75
N VAL A 65 11.76 5.13 0.95
CA VAL A 65 12.31 6.13 0.00
C VAL A 65 13.07 7.24 0.71
N PRO A 66 13.97 7.95 0.00
CA PRO A 66 14.54 9.20 0.48
C PRO A 66 13.45 10.25 0.77
N ASP A 67 13.73 11.18 1.68
CA ASP A 67 12.71 12.17 2.11
C ASP A 67 12.19 13.04 0.94
N HIS A 68 13.06 13.36 -0.02
CA HIS A 68 12.71 14.17 -1.18
C HIS A 68 11.77 13.48 -2.18
N MET A 69 11.67 12.14 -2.15
CA MET A 69 10.81 11.35 -3.04
C MET A 69 9.41 11.09 -2.47
N VAL A 70 9.21 11.34 -1.17
CA VAL A 70 7.97 10.95 -0.45
C VAL A 70 6.72 11.47 -1.13
N GLN A 71 6.70 12.76 -1.52
CA GLN A 71 5.51 13.35 -2.13
C GLN A 71 5.21 12.75 -3.50
N SER A 72 6.23 12.54 -4.34
CA SER A 72 6.06 11.92 -5.66
C SER A 72 5.48 10.51 -5.56
N VAL A 73 5.89 9.74 -4.56
CA VAL A 73 5.37 8.39 -4.29
C VAL A 73 3.92 8.44 -3.81
N ILE A 74 3.59 9.34 -2.89
CA ILE A 74 2.21 9.52 -2.41
C ILE A 74 1.30 9.88 -3.58
N ASP A 75 1.69 10.84 -4.42
CA ASP A 75 0.89 11.31 -5.55
C ASP A 75 0.67 10.21 -6.59
N ALA A 76 1.70 9.42 -6.88
CA ALA A 76 1.62 8.28 -7.81
C ALA A 76 0.64 7.22 -7.30
N ILE A 77 0.75 6.82 -6.02
CA ILE A 77 -0.15 5.84 -5.40
C ILE A 77 -1.58 6.38 -5.32
N GLU A 78 -1.79 7.64 -4.90
CA GLU A 78 -3.12 8.21 -4.80
C GLU A 78 -3.82 8.22 -6.16
N LYS A 79 -3.15 8.73 -7.21
CA LYS A 79 -3.76 8.84 -8.55
C LYS A 79 -4.12 7.48 -9.14
N SER A 80 -3.24 6.50 -9.03
CA SER A 80 -3.44 5.16 -9.61
C SER A 80 -4.41 4.28 -8.81
N ALA A 81 -4.39 4.36 -7.47
CA ALA A 81 -5.27 3.56 -6.61
C ALA A 81 -6.70 4.11 -6.51
N LYS A 82 -6.93 5.40 -6.83
CA LYS A 82 -8.23 6.07 -6.67
C LYS A 82 -9.27 5.58 -7.68
N THR A 83 -10.41 5.17 -7.15
CA THR A 83 -11.63 4.87 -7.93
C THR A 83 -12.75 5.87 -7.65
N GLY A 84 -12.59 6.71 -6.62
CA GLY A 84 -13.63 7.64 -6.15
C GLY A 84 -14.75 6.95 -5.36
N ARG A 85 -14.63 5.64 -5.10
CA ARG A 85 -15.63 4.85 -4.36
C ARG A 85 -15.12 4.54 -2.95
N ILE A 86 -16.05 4.31 -2.03
CA ILE A 86 -15.72 3.91 -0.65
C ILE A 86 -14.76 2.71 -0.64
N GLY A 87 -13.78 2.78 0.26
CA GLY A 87 -12.81 1.70 0.50
C GLY A 87 -11.61 1.70 -0.44
N ASP A 88 -11.28 2.80 -1.11
CA ASP A 88 -10.07 2.92 -1.94
C ASP A 88 -8.79 2.63 -1.15
N GLY A 89 -8.67 3.15 0.07
CA GLY A 89 -7.49 2.89 0.85
C GLY A 89 -7.12 3.97 1.85
N LYS A 90 -5.90 3.86 2.36
CA LYS A 90 -5.18 4.91 3.09
C LYS A 90 -3.68 4.80 2.77
N ILE A 91 -2.99 5.92 2.87
CA ILE A 91 -1.53 6.00 2.78
C ILE A 91 -1.04 6.58 4.11
N PHE A 92 0.02 5.98 4.65
CA PHE A 92 0.70 6.44 5.86
C PHE A 92 2.16 6.68 5.54
N VAL A 93 2.75 7.68 6.21
CA VAL A 93 4.17 7.99 6.12
C VAL A 93 4.77 7.79 7.51
N VAL A 94 5.77 6.92 7.60
CA VAL A 94 6.43 6.56 8.86
C VAL A 94 7.91 6.91 8.76
N PRO A 95 8.53 7.53 9.78
CA PRO A 95 9.97 7.77 9.79
C PRO A 95 10.75 6.45 9.75
N VAL A 96 11.85 6.43 8.99
CA VAL A 96 12.82 5.33 8.96
C VAL A 96 14.19 5.90 9.29
N ASP A 97 14.70 5.53 10.46
CA ASP A 97 15.98 6.03 10.97
C ASP A 97 17.17 5.34 10.28
N GLU A 98 17.04 4.07 9.91
CA GLU A 98 18.10 3.30 9.26
C GLU A 98 17.54 2.26 8.27
N ALA A 99 18.28 2.05 7.18
CA ALA A 99 18.07 0.98 6.22
C ALA A 99 19.43 0.31 5.97
N VAL A 100 19.43 -1.02 5.76
CA VAL A 100 20.64 -1.80 5.49
C VAL A 100 20.37 -2.78 4.35
N ARG A 101 21.17 -2.70 3.28
CA ARG A 101 21.08 -3.66 2.17
C ARG A 101 21.87 -4.92 2.54
N ILE A 102 21.17 -6.00 2.88
CA ILE A 102 21.78 -7.26 3.37
C ILE A 102 22.90 -7.77 2.45
N ARG A 103 22.73 -7.68 1.12
CA ARG A 103 23.70 -8.20 0.14
C ARG A 103 25.05 -7.46 0.14
N THR A 104 25.05 -6.15 0.34
CA THR A 104 26.23 -5.28 0.15
C THR A 104 26.71 -4.64 1.44
N GLY A 105 25.85 -4.56 2.47
CA GLY A 105 26.12 -3.83 3.70
C GLY A 105 25.94 -2.32 3.59
N GLU A 106 25.51 -1.80 2.42
CA GLU A 106 25.17 -0.38 2.24
C GLU A 106 24.10 0.05 3.26
N ARG A 107 24.19 1.30 3.72
CA ARG A 107 23.33 1.85 4.78
C ARG A 107 22.69 3.15 4.35
N GLY A 108 21.60 3.52 5.03
CA GLY A 108 20.92 4.79 4.78
C GLY A 108 20.32 4.84 3.37
N GLU A 109 20.47 5.97 2.69
CA GLU A 109 19.90 6.16 1.35
C GLU A 109 20.55 5.27 0.28
N ASP A 110 21.81 4.85 0.45
CA ASP A 110 22.49 3.93 -0.48
C ASP A 110 21.90 2.50 -0.43
N ALA A 111 21.19 2.18 0.66
CA ALA A 111 20.60 0.86 0.88
C ALA A 111 19.25 0.65 0.19
N ILE A 112 18.61 1.73 -0.28
CA ILE A 112 17.25 1.72 -0.84
C ILE A 112 17.24 1.81 -2.37
#